data_AF-A0A1W9SDU6-F1
#
_entry.id   AF-A0A1W9SDU6-F1
#
_cell.length_a   1.000
_cell.length_b   1.000
_cell.length_c   1.000
_cell.angle_alpha   90.00
_cell.angle_beta   90.00
_cell.angle_gamma   90.00
#
_symmetry.space_group_name_H-M   'P 1'
#
loop_
_entity.id
_entity.type
_entity.pdbx_description
1 polymer ?
#
loop_
_entity_poly.entity_id
_entity_poly.type
_entity_poly.pdbx_seq_one_letter_code
_entity_poly.pdbx_strand_id
1 'polypeptide(L)'
;DQIADKINMTHKETKVTIDILLETGELVNVGEGIIFHKKRIDEAIEKVKEYFSKNDKITVADFRQLLDSSRKYAVPLLNHFDGIGLTARQGDVRVLNPDFFK
;
A
#
# COMPACT_ATOMS: atom_id res chain seq x y z
N ASP A 1 -11.22 -11.45 8.32
CA ASP A 1 -11.97 -11.42 9.61
C ASP A 1 -12.71 -10.12 9.81
N GLN A 2 -12.03 -8.97 9.96
CA GLN A 2 -12.70 -7.68 10.24
C GLN A 2 -13.74 -7.18 9.21
N ILE A 3 -13.71 -7.69 7.97
CA ILE A 3 -14.64 -7.27 6.90
C ILE A 3 -15.99 -7.98 7.07
N ALA A 4 -15.99 -9.30 7.33
CA ALA A 4 -17.19 -10.10 7.47
C ALA A 4 -18.06 -9.64 8.66
N ASP A 5 -17.44 -9.13 9.71
CA ASP A 5 -18.17 -8.58 10.87
C ASP A 5 -18.84 -7.23 10.59
N LYS A 6 -18.38 -6.50 9.55
CA LYS A 6 -18.87 -5.16 9.19
C LYS A 6 -19.90 -5.18 8.06
N ILE A 7 -19.98 -6.26 7.31
CA ILE A 7 -20.94 -6.44 6.22
C ILE A 7 -21.85 -7.60 6.61
N ASN A 8 -23.17 -7.46 6.45
CA ASN A 8 -24.15 -8.52 6.77
C ASN A 8 -24.07 -9.67 5.75
N MET A 9 -22.92 -10.31 5.61
CA MET A 9 -22.65 -11.43 4.72
C MET A 9 -21.96 -12.54 5.49
N THR A 10 -22.09 -13.77 5.03
CA THR A 10 -21.36 -14.90 5.63
C THR A 10 -19.85 -14.79 5.35
N HIS A 11 -19.02 -15.47 6.15
CA HIS A 11 -17.58 -15.56 5.89
C HIS A 11 -17.25 -16.11 4.50
N LYS A 12 -18.03 -17.09 4.03
CA LYS A 12 -17.84 -17.71 2.72
C LYS A 12 -18.13 -16.73 1.59
N GLU A 13 -19.26 -16.01 1.66
CA GLU A 13 -19.63 -15.01 0.66
C GLU A 13 -18.64 -13.84 0.65
N THR A 14 -18.26 -13.35 1.83
CA THR A 14 -17.26 -12.28 1.98
C THR A 14 -15.94 -12.65 1.31
N LYS A 15 -15.47 -13.89 1.51
CA LYS A 15 -14.23 -14.37 0.90
C LYS A 15 -14.33 -14.37 -0.62
N VAL A 16 -15.39 -14.96 -1.18
CA VAL A 16 -15.61 -15.00 -2.64
C VAL A 16 -15.64 -13.59 -3.23
N THR A 17 -16.34 -12.65 -2.58
CA THR A 17 -16.39 -11.26 -3.04
C THR A 17 -15.02 -10.58 -3.00
N ILE A 18 -14.24 -10.79 -1.94
CA ILE A 18 -12.87 -10.24 -1.84
C ILE A 18 -11.98 -10.84 -2.95
N ASP A 19 -12.06 -12.15 -3.17
CA ASP A 19 -11.27 -12.83 -4.20
C ASP A 19 -11.58 -12.25 -5.60
N ILE A 20 -12.86 -12.05 -5.93
CA ILE A 20 -13.27 -11.39 -7.18
C ILE A 20 -12.72 -9.96 -7.27
N LEU A 21 -12.82 -9.18 -6.21
CA LEU A 21 -12.33 -7.79 -6.21
C LEU A 21 -10.81 -7.68 -6.30
N LEU A 22 -10.08 -8.67 -5.79
CA LEU A 22 -8.63 -8.79 -5.98
C LEU A 22 -8.31 -9.16 -7.43
N GLU A 23 -9.04 -10.10 -8.02
CA GLU A 23 -8.88 -10.52 -9.43
C GLU A 23 -9.21 -9.40 -10.41
N THR A 24 -10.24 -8.58 -10.15
CA THR A 24 -10.57 -7.41 -10.97
C THR A 24 -9.62 -6.24 -10.72
N GLY A 25 -8.78 -6.31 -9.69
CA GLY A 25 -7.83 -5.27 -9.32
C GLY A 25 -8.45 -4.06 -8.61
N GLU A 26 -9.69 -4.13 -8.15
CA GLU A 26 -10.32 -3.09 -7.32
C GLU A 26 -9.70 -3.07 -5.90
N LEU A 27 -9.30 -4.24 -5.43
CA LEU A 27 -8.54 -4.42 -4.22
C LEU A 27 -7.10 -4.83 -4.54
N VAL A 28 -6.16 -4.39 -3.71
CA VAL A 28 -4.75 -4.74 -3.78
C VAL A 28 -4.34 -5.32 -2.43
N ASN A 29 -3.87 -6.56 -2.44
CA ASN A 29 -3.29 -7.20 -1.26
C ASN A 29 -1.82 -6.76 -1.13
N VAL A 30 -1.50 -6.08 -0.03
CA VAL A 30 -0.13 -5.59 0.25
C VAL A 30 0.63 -6.49 1.23
N GLY A 31 0.08 -7.67 1.56
CA GLY A 31 0.64 -8.61 2.51
C GLY A 31 0.14 -8.43 3.94
N GLU A 32 0.55 -9.34 4.83
CA GLU A 32 0.21 -9.32 6.27
C GLU A 32 -1.30 -9.26 6.58
N GLY A 33 -2.13 -9.78 5.66
CA GLY A 33 -3.58 -9.72 5.79
C GLY A 33 -4.18 -8.31 5.59
N ILE A 34 -3.41 -7.39 5.01
CA ILE A 34 -3.84 -6.02 4.72
C ILE A 34 -4.17 -5.90 3.24
N ILE A 35 -5.39 -5.44 2.98
CA ILE A 35 -5.92 -5.20 1.65
C ILE A 35 -6.34 -3.73 1.57
N PHE A 36 -5.96 -3.05 0.50
CA PHE A 36 -6.35 -1.68 0.21
C PHE A 36 -7.21 -1.62 -1.03
N HIS A 37 -8.06 -0.60 -1.12
CA HIS A 37 -8.69 -0.22 -2.38
C HIS A 37 -7.64 0.35 -3.32
N LYS A 38 -7.67 -0.01 -4.61
CA LYS A 38 -6.72 0.44 -5.63
C LYS A 38 -6.55 1.96 -5.66
N LYS A 39 -7.66 2.71 -5.70
CA LYS A 39 -7.66 4.18 -5.55
C LYS A 39 -6.78 4.71 -4.41
N ARG A 40 -6.73 4.05 -3.24
CA ARG A 40 -5.89 4.48 -2.11
C ARG A 40 -4.41 4.18 -2.34
N ILE A 41 -4.10 3.11 -3.06
CA ILE A 41 -2.75 2.81 -3.51
C ILE A 41 -2.31 3.90 -4.50
N ASP A 42 -3.12 4.23 -5.49
CA ASP A 42 -2.81 5.25 -6.49
C ASP A 42 -2.59 6.63 -5.85
N GLU A 43 -3.47 7.03 -4.92
CA GLU A 43 -3.29 8.26 -4.12
C GLU A 43 -1.98 8.25 -3.31
N ALA A 44 -1.58 7.10 -2.75
CA ALA A 44 -0.33 6.96 -2.02
C ALA A 44 0.90 7.02 -2.94
N ILE A 45 0.83 6.47 -4.15
CA ILE A 45 1.88 6.57 -5.17
C ILE A 45 2.12 8.04 -5.54
N GLU A 46 1.06 8.81 -5.77
CA GLU A 46 1.18 10.24 -6.09
C GLU A 46 1.80 11.03 -4.92
N LYS A 47 1.40 10.75 -3.68
CA LYS A 47 2.04 11.36 -2.50
C LYS A 47 3.53 11.01 -2.40
N VAL A 48 3.91 9.77 -2.68
CA VAL A 48 5.32 9.33 -2.69
C VAL A 48 6.09 10.07 -3.77
N LYS A 49 5.54 10.17 -4.98
CA LYS A 49 6.13 10.91 -6.08
C LYS A 49 6.33 12.38 -5.73
N GLU A 50 5.33 13.04 -5.13
CA GLU A 50 5.45 14.42 -4.67
C GLU A 50 6.51 14.54 -3.57
N TYR A 51 6.54 13.63 -2.60
CA TYR A 51 7.54 13.62 -1.54
C TYR A 51 8.96 13.58 -2.10
N PHE A 52 9.21 12.71 -3.09
CA PHE A 52 10.51 12.56 -3.73
C PHE A 52 10.88 13.70 -4.70
N SER A 53 9.95 14.61 -5.02
CA SER A 53 10.30 15.86 -5.73
C SER A 53 11.04 16.86 -4.85
N LYS A 54 10.96 16.68 -3.51
CA LYS A 54 11.53 17.59 -2.51
C LYS A 54 12.58 16.92 -1.62
N ASN A 55 12.68 15.59 -1.66
CA ASN A 55 13.50 14.78 -0.76
C ASN A 55 14.10 13.60 -1.53
N ASP A 56 15.29 13.14 -1.17
CA ASP A 56 15.93 11.99 -1.85
C ASP A 56 15.64 10.64 -1.19
N LYS A 57 15.20 10.66 0.06
CA LYS A 57 15.08 9.50 0.95
C LYS A 57 13.84 9.61 1.81
N ILE A 58 13.19 8.48 2.07
CA ILE A 58 12.03 8.39 2.97
C ILE A 58 12.25 7.31 4.02
N THR A 59 12.12 7.65 5.30
CA THR A 59 12.08 6.65 6.38
C THR A 59 10.67 6.09 6.53
N VAL A 60 10.54 4.99 7.27
CA VAL A 60 9.20 4.49 7.68
C VAL A 60 8.44 5.53 8.51
N ALA A 61 9.13 6.35 9.30
CA ALA A 61 8.51 7.39 10.11
C ALA A 61 7.93 8.52 9.24
N ASP A 62 8.69 8.96 8.23
CA ASP A 62 8.27 9.99 7.27
C ASP A 62 7.07 9.51 6.45
N PHE A 63 7.15 8.28 5.92
CA PHE A 63 6.07 7.72 5.11
C PHE A 63 4.77 7.56 5.90
N ARG A 64 4.87 7.15 7.17
CA ARG A 64 3.72 7.08 8.08
C ARG A 64 3.06 8.46 8.24
N GLN A 65 3.87 9.51 8.38
CA GLN A 65 3.38 10.87 8.51
C GLN A 65 2.79 11.40 7.19
N LEU A 66 3.42 11.09 6.05
CA LEU A 66 2.93 11.41 4.71
C LEU A 66 1.52 10.85 4.44
N LEU A 67 1.26 9.64 4.93
CA LEU A 67 -0.03 8.97 4.77
C LEU A 67 -1.04 9.27 5.89
N ASP A 68 -0.64 10.00 6.93
CA ASP A 68 -1.39 10.15 8.18
C ASP A 68 -1.94 8.80 8.68
N SER A 69 -1.03 7.84 8.85
CA SER A 69 -1.40 6.45 9.16
C SER A 69 -0.62 5.89 10.35
N SER A 70 -0.87 4.63 10.69
CA SER A 70 -0.11 3.89 11.68
C SER A 70 0.95 3.02 11.02
N ARG A 71 1.96 2.57 11.79
CA ARG A 71 2.99 1.65 11.30
C ARG A 71 2.42 0.33 10.75
N LYS A 72 1.31 -0.14 11.34
CA LYS A 72 0.61 -1.36 10.92
C LYS A 72 0.23 -1.32 9.44
N TYR A 73 -0.14 -0.15 8.91
CA TYR A 73 -0.54 0.02 7.51
C TYR A 73 0.62 0.51 6.64
N ALA A 74 1.45 1.40 7.17
CA ALA A 74 2.56 2.02 6.44
C ALA A 74 3.66 1.02 6.05
N VAL A 75 4.02 0.09 6.94
CA VAL A 75 5.10 -0.88 6.67
C VAL A 75 4.73 -1.85 5.54
N PRO A 76 3.57 -2.53 5.57
CA PRO A 76 3.18 -3.43 4.47
C PRO A 76 3.04 -2.69 3.14
N LEU A 77 2.50 -1.47 3.15
CA LEU A 77 2.40 -0.68 1.94
C LEU A 77 3.77 -0.27 1.36
N LEU A 78 4.74 0.10 2.21
CA LEU A 78 6.12 0.33 1.75
C LEU A 78 6.76 -0.93 1.18
N ASN A 79 6.56 -2.08 1.82
CA ASN A 79 7.07 -3.35 1.33
C ASN A 79 6.43 -3.71 -0.03
N HIS A 80 5.15 -3.40 -0.21
CA HIS A 80 4.47 -3.54 -1.50
C HIS A 80 5.09 -2.62 -2.56
N PHE A 81 5.37 -1.35 -2.22
CA PHE A 81 6.06 -0.41 -3.12
C PHE A 81 7.47 -0.86 -3.48
N ASP A 82 8.19 -1.47 -2.55
CA ASP A 82 9.48 -2.11 -2.85
C ASP A 82 9.29 -3.29 -3.81
N GLY A 83 8.28 -4.13 -3.57
CA GLY A 83 7.99 -5.32 -4.38
C GLY A 83 7.59 -5.02 -5.82
N ILE A 84 6.84 -3.93 -6.06
CA ILE A 84 6.50 -3.48 -7.43
C ILE A 84 7.60 -2.63 -8.06
N GLY A 85 8.68 -2.34 -7.32
CA GLY A 85 9.83 -1.59 -7.81
C GLY A 85 9.65 -0.07 -7.83
N LEU A 86 8.65 0.49 -7.15
CA LEU A 86 8.49 1.94 -6.98
C LEU A 86 9.59 2.52 -6.08
N THR A 87 9.87 1.85 -4.98
CA THR A 87 10.93 2.21 -4.03
C THR A 87 11.96 1.10 -3.89
N ALA A 88 13.12 1.42 -3.36
CA ALA A 88 14.13 0.43 -2.98
C ALA A 88 14.67 0.76 -1.59
N ARG A 89 14.79 -0.26 -0.74
CA ARG A 89 15.33 -0.11 0.62
C ARG A 89 16.85 0.01 0.59
N GLN A 90 17.37 1.03 1.27
CA GLN A 90 18.79 1.26 1.50
C GLN A 90 19.01 1.53 3.00
N GLY A 91 19.33 0.48 3.76
CA GLY A 91 19.40 0.55 5.23
C GLY A 91 18.04 0.87 5.85
N ASP A 92 17.95 2.03 6.53
CA ASP A 92 16.75 2.49 7.24
C ASP A 92 15.87 3.44 6.41
N VAL A 93 16.29 3.76 5.19
CA VAL A 93 15.55 4.60 4.26
C VAL A 93 15.14 3.83 3.00
N ARG A 94 14.22 4.41 2.26
CA ARG A 94 13.89 4.04 0.89
C ARG A 94 14.21 5.18 -0.05
N VAL A 95 14.64 4.82 -1.24
CA VAL A 95 14.86 5.74 -2.37
C VAL A 95 13.85 5.44 -3.46
N LEU A 96 13.51 6.45 -4.26
CA LEU A 96 12.66 6.28 -5.43
C LEU A 96 13.43 5.55 -6.53
N ASN A 97 12.79 4.61 -7.21
CA ASN A 97 13.31 4.05 -8.44
C ASN A 97 13.07 5.03 -9.61
N PRO A 98 14.12 5.61 -10.22
CA PRO A 98 13.97 6.61 -11.27
C PRO A 98 13.37 6.04 -12.57
N ASP A 99 13.35 4.71 -12.75
CA ASP A 99 12.82 4.06 -13.94
C ASP A 99 11.34 3.67 -13.80
N PHE A 100 10.75 3.79 -12.60
CA PHE A 100 9.36 3.35 -12.36
C PHE A 100 8.31 4.19 -13.11
N PHE A 101 8.58 5.47 -13.35
CA PHE A 101 7.64 6.40 -13.99
C PHE A 101 8.02 6.77 -15.44
N LYS A 102 9.06 6.13 -16.00
CA LYS A 102 9.45 6.33 -17.40
C LYS A 102 8.55 5.52 -18.32
#